data_AF-A0A0L7QWR2-F1
#
_entry.id   AF-A0A0L7QWR2-F1
#
_cell.length_a   1.000
_cell.length_b   1.000
_cell.length_c   1.000
_cell.angle_alpha   90.00
_cell.angle_beta   90.00
_cell.angle_gamma   90.00
#
_symmetry.space_group_name_H-M   'P 1'
#
loop_
_entity.id
_entity.type
_entity.pdbx_description
1 polymer ?
#
loop_
_entity_poly.entity_id
_entity_poly.type
_entity_poly.pdbx_seq_one_letter_code
_entity_poly.pdbx_strand_id
1 'polypeptide(L)'
;VIADAKSKIKLADLRISKIRPRRAITGAMILLIPGEGGGAAKVGALAAKMVEIVGADDIKIARPQKKQEVRISGLDDSVTTPEVGTAVALAGGSLEAEVMVGEIGFSPYRMGACWVRCPLVAARKIISSGRLQVGWYSARVEELKPRPMQSFKCLDQGHVKSASSCPVDRSGRCYNYGEPGHRAAECPAASPKCPLCAD
;
A
#
# COMPACT_ATOMS: atom_id res chain seq x y z
N VAL A 1 18.20 -11.33 15.40
CA VAL A 1 16.82 -10.79 15.27
C VAL A 1 15.73 -11.78 15.70
N ILE A 2 15.35 -12.78 14.89
CA ILE A 2 14.21 -13.66 15.25
C ILE A 2 14.56 -14.57 16.43
N ALA A 3 15.82 -14.99 16.55
CA ALA A 3 16.31 -15.70 17.73
C ALA A 3 16.18 -14.83 18.99
N ASP A 4 16.57 -13.55 18.92
CA ASP A 4 16.46 -12.60 20.03
C ASP A 4 15.00 -12.26 20.37
N ALA A 5 14.14 -12.15 19.36
CA ALA A 5 12.71 -11.98 19.57
C ALA A 5 12.09 -13.21 20.24
N LYS A 6 12.52 -14.43 19.88
CA LYS A 6 12.05 -15.67 20.53
C LYS A 6 12.53 -15.82 21.97
N SER A 7 13.71 -15.33 22.32
CA SER A 7 14.22 -15.40 23.70
C SER A 7 13.59 -14.35 24.62
N LYS A 8 13.20 -13.18 24.07
CA LYS A 8 12.66 -12.06 24.85
C LYS A 8 11.12 -11.98 24.87
N ILE A 9 10.42 -12.55 23.88
CA ILE A 9 8.95 -12.50 23.79
C ILE A 9 8.33 -13.83 24.23
N LYS A 10 7.62 -13.83 25.36
CA LYS A 10 6.75 -14.94 25.73
C LYS A 10 5.42 -14.83 24.99
N LEU A 11 5.13 -15.80 24.13
CA LEU A 11 3.90 -15.85 23.33
C LEU A 11 2.64 -16.04 24.21
N ALA A 12 2.80 -16.67 25.38
CA ALA A 12 1.73 -16.86 26.36
C ALA A 12 1.15 -15.53 26.86
N ASP A 13 1.99 -14.53 27.11
CA ASP A 13 1.59 -13.20 27.59
C ASP A 13 0.71 -12.46 26.56
N LEU A 14 0.85 -12.80 25.28
CA LEU A 14 0.08 -12.24 24.18
C LEU A 14 -1.16 -13.07 23.82
N ARG A 15 -1.42 -14.16 24.57
CA ARG A 15 -2.50 -15.13 24.27
C ARG A 15 -2.41 -15.65 22.83
N ILE A 16 -1.20 -15.85 22.33
CA ILE A 16 -0.89 -16.42 21.01
C ILE A 16 -0.48 -17.88 21.22
N SER A 17 -1.31 -18.81 20.78
CA SER A 17 -1.07 -20.25 20.95
C SER A 17 -0.16 -20.84 19.88
N LYS A 18 -0.25 -20.34 18.64
CA LYS A 18 0.51 -20.84 17.49
C LYS A 18 0.93 -19.67 16.61
N ILE A 19 2.11 -19.76 16.00
CA ILE A 19 2.57 -18.86 14.94
C ILE A 19 3.01 -19.72 13.77
N ARG A 20 2.54 -19.40 12.56
CA ARG A 20 2.98 -20.04 11.32
C ARG A 20 3.92 -19.09 10.57
N PRO A 21 5.24 -19.36 10.51
CA PRO A 21 6.14 -18.58 9.69
C PRO A 21 5.91 -18.90 8.21
N ARG A 22 5.93 -17.86 7.37
CA ARG A 22 5.90 -17.95 5.91
C ARG A 22 6.88 -16.95 5.32
N ARG A 23 7.46 -17.24 4.16
CA ARG A 23 8.23 -16.25 3.40
C ARG A 23 7.34 -15.49 2.42
N ALA A 24 7.50 -14.17 2.39
CA ALA A 24 6.94 -13.30 1.36
C ALA A 24 7.71 -13.47 0.05
N ILE A 25 7.10 -13.07 -1.06
CA ILE A 25 7.74 -13.05 -2.40
C ILE A 25 8.96 -12.10 -2.41
N THR A 26 8.95 -11.06 -1.57
CA THR A 26 10.09 -10.14 -1.37
C THR A 26 11.21 -10.73 -0.52
N GLY A 27 11.08 -11.96 -0.02
CA GLY A 27 12.03 -12.59 0.91
C GLY A 27 11.79 -12.27 2.38
N ALA A 28 10.94 -11.29 2.70
CA ALA A 28 10.60 -10.93 4.08
C ALA A 28 9.92 -12.09 4.83
N MET A 29 10.13 -12.18 6.15
CA MET A 29 9.45 -13.17 6.98
C MET A 29 8.08 -12.66 7.44
N ILE A 30 7.05 -13.46 7.21
CA ILE A 30 5.67 -13.22 7.66
C ILE A 30 5.38 -14.16 8.82
N LEU A 31 4.97 -13.60 9.96
CA LEU A 31 4.50 -14.35 11.12
C LEU A 31 2.98 -14.35 11.13
N LEU A 32 2.37 -15.44 10.64
CA LEU A 32 0.92 -15.60 10.64
C LEU A 32 0.45 -16.06 12.02
N ILE A 33 -0.44 -15.29 12.64
CA ILE A 33 -1.15 -15.67 13.87
C ILE A 33 -2.53 -16.19 13.46
N PRO A 34 -2.79 -17.50 13.52
CA PRO A 34 -4.12 -18.07 13.28
C PRO A 34 -5.06 -17.74 14.46
N GLY A 35 -6.28 -17.30 14.16
CA GLY A 35 -7.34 -17.09 15.13
C GLY A 35 -8.52 -16.30 14.54
N GLU A 36 -9.74 -16.72 14.86
CA GLU A 36 -10.96 -15.95 14.58
C GLU A 36 -11.19 -14.92 15.69
N GLY A 37 -11.45 -13.66 15.30
CA GLY A 37 -11.75 -12.57 16.24
C GLY A 37 -10.54 -12.09 17.08
N GLY A 38 -10.19 -10.81 16.97
CA GLY A 38 -9.12 -10.20 17.80
C GLY A 38 -7.68 -10.44 17.30
N GLY A 39 -7.50 -11.05 16.12
CA GLY A 39 -6.19 -11.21 15.48
C GLY A 39 -5.44 -9.90 15.27
N ALA A 40 -6.13 -8.81 14.93
CA ALA A 40 -5.53 -7.50 14.74
C ALA A 40 -4.90 -6.93 16.03
N ALA A 41 -5.58 -7.09 17.17
CA ALA A 41 -5.06 -6.63 18.47
C ALA A 41 -3.83 -7.45 18.90
N LYS A 42 -3.86 -8.78 18.72
CA LYS A 42 -2.74 -9.67 19.05
C LYS A 42 -1.52 -9.42 18.14
N VAL A 43 -1.75 -9.28 16.84
CA VAL A 43 -0.72 -8.88 15.87
C VAL A 43 -0.16 -7.51 16.25
N GLY A 44 -1.04 -6.59 16.69
CA GLY A 44 -0.65 -5.25 17.10
C GLY A 44 0.29 -5.25 18.30
N ALA A 45 -0.07 -6.00 19.35
CA ALA A 45 0.72 -6.14 20.56
C ALA A 45 2.06 -6.84 20.29
N LEU A 46 2.08 -7.88 19.44
CA LEU A 46 3.32 -8.54 19.04
C LEU A 46 4.23 -7.58 18.26
N ALA A 47 3.67 -6.84 17.31
CA ALA A 47 4.43 -5.88 16.52
C ALA A 47 5.04 -4.77 17.40
N ALA A 48 4.30 -4.25 18.38
CA ALA A 48 4.81 -3.23 19.31
C ALA A 48 6.00 -3.76 20.12
N LYS A 49 5.88 -4.95 20.74
CA LYS A 49 6.98 -5.59 21.48
C LYS A 49 8.19 -5.90 20.58
N MET A 50 7.96 -6.29 19.33
CA MET A 50 9.06 -6.51 18.39
C MET A 50 9.81 -5.22 18.08
N VAL A 51 9.12 -4.09 17.94
CA VAL A 51 9.75 -2.78 17.73
C VAL A 51 10.61 -2.38 18.93
N GLU A 52 10.09 -2.57 20.15
CA GLU A 52 10.83 -2.30 21.40
C GLU A 52 12.13 -3.12 21.52
N ILE A 53 12.11 -4.38 21.11
CA ILE A 53 13.25 -5.30 21.29
C ILE A 53 14.31 -5.14 20.20
N VAL A 54 13.89 -4.89 18.97
CA VAL A 54 14.76 -4.93 17.80
C VAL A 54 15.36 -3.56 17.47
N GLY A 55 14.72 -2.47 17.92
CA GLY A 55 15.10 -1.12 17.50
C GLY A 55 14.66 -0.83 16.06
N ALA A 56 14.54 0.46 15.73
CA ALA A 56 13.94 0.92 14.48
C ALA A 56 14.92 1.04 13.30
N ASP A 57 16.23 0.97 13.54
CA ASP A 57 17.21 1.47 12.56
C ASP A 57 17.46 0.51 11.38
N ASP A 58 17.44 -0.81 11.60
CA ASP A 58 17.75 -1.77 10.53
C ASP A 58 16.55 -2.63 10.07
N ILE A 59 15.47 -2.69 10.86
CA ILE A 59 14.42 -3.72 10.67
C ILE A 59 13.02 -3.11 10.67
N LYS A 60 12.40 -3.15 9.49
CA LYS A 60 11.02 -2.69 9.30
C LYS A 60 10.01 -3.75 9.74
N ILE A 61 9.38 -3.52 10.87
CA ILE A 61 8.25 -4.33 11.35
C ILE A 61 6.96 -3.71 10.83
N ALA A 62 6.25 -4.43 9.95
CA ALA A 62 4.98 -4.00 9.40
C ALA A 62 3.86 -4.98 9.79
N ARG A 63 2.63 -4.46 9.89
CA ARG A 63 1.41 -5.27 10.07
C ARG A 63 0.77 -5.51 8.70
N PRO A 64 1.01 -6.66 8.04
CA PRO A 64 0.45 -6.92 6.72
C PRO A 64 -1.07 -7.10 6.83
N GLN A 65 -1.82 -6.20 6.22
CA GLN A 65 -3.27 -6.28 6.07
C GLN A 65 -3.64 -6.19 4.59
N LYS A 66 -4.76 -6.81 4.21
CA LYS A 66 -5.33 -6.64 2.86
C LYS A 66 -5.80 -5.19 2.74
N LYS A 67 -5.20 -4.46 1.81
CA LYS A 67 -5.57 -3.10 1.44
C LYS A 67 -6.22 -3.10 0.06
N GLN A 68 -7.11 -2.17 -0.18
CA GLN A 68 -7.77 -1.94 -1.46
C GLN A 68 -7.53 -0.49 -1.88
N GLU A 69 -7.44 -0.27 -3.19
CA GLU A 69 -7.28 1.06 -3.77
C GLU A 69 -8.64 1.57 -4.28
N VAL A 70 -8.93 2.82 -4.01
CA VAL A 70 -10.10 3.54 -4.50
C VAL A 70 -9.67 4.84 -5.15
N ARG A 71 -10.44 5.31 -6.12
CA ARG A 71 -10.31 6.65 -6.70
C ARG A 71 -11.35 7.56 -6.08
N ILE A 72 -10.91 8.71 -5.60
CA ILE A 72 -11.78 9.79 -5.12
C ILE A 72 -11.68 10.92 -6.13
N SER A 73 -12.83 11.36 -6.65
CA SER A 73 -12.91 12.40 -7.68
C SER A 73 -13.99 13.42 -7.33
N GLY A 74 -13.88 14.63 -7.86
CA GLY A 74 -14.78 15.72 -7.49
C GLY A 74 -14.30 16.49 -6.25
N LEU A 75 -12.98 16.58 -6.05
CA LEU A 75 -12.38 17.41 -5.01
C LEU A 75 -12.22 18.83 -5.54
N ASP A 76 -12.54 19.84 -4.73
CA ASP A 76 -12.20 21.23 -5.09
C ASP A 76 -10.70 21.50 -4.90
N ASP A 77 -10.24 22.63 -5.40
CA ASP A 77 -8.83 23.05 -5.42
C ASP A 77 -8.25 23.37 -4.04
N SER A 78 -9.08 23.56 -3.02
CA SER A 78 -8.63 23.77 -1.64
C SER A 78 -8.39 22.47 -0.87
N VAL A 79 -8.87 21.32 -1.36
CA VAL A 79 -8.73 20.04 -0.66
C VAL A 79 -7.28 19.61 -0.59
N THR A 80 -6.85 19.24 0.62
CA THR A 80 -5.50 18.74 0.88
C THR A 80 -5.49 17.21 1.04
N THR A 81 -4.34 16.58 0.78
CA THR A 81 -4.14 15.14 1.00
C THR A 81 -4.43 14.66 2.43
N PRO A 82 -4.07 15.37 3.53
CA PRO A 82 -4.45 14.95 4.87
C PRO A 82 -5.96 15.00 5.11
N GLU A 83 -6.65 16.00 4.56
CA GLU A 83 -8.11 16.12 4.71
C GLU A 83 -8.85 14.92 4.11
N VAL A 84 -8.43 14.48 2.92
CA VAL A 84 -8.92 13.23 2.31
C VAL A 84 -8.62 12.03 3.20
N GLY A 85 -7.43 11.97 3.79
CA GLY A 85 -7.00 10.91 4.71
C GLY A 85 -7.90 10.79 5.93
N THR A 86 -8.17 11.91 6.60
CA THR A 86 -9.06 11.99 7.77
C THR A 86 -10.50 11.63 7.38
N ALA A 87 -11.01 12.12 6.25
CA ALA A 87 -12.35 11.77 5.78
C ALA A 87 -12.51 10.26 5.53
N VAL A 88 -11.52 9.64 4.87
CA VAL A 88 -11.52 8.18 4.62
C VAL A 88 -11.40 7.39 5.92
N ALA A 89 -10.56 7.85 6.86
CA ALA A 89 -10.39 7.21 8.17
C ALA A 89 -11.71 7.23 8.97
N LEU A 90 -12.38 8.38 9.02
CA LEU A 90 -13.66 8.56 9.70
C LEU A 90 -14.78 7.72 9.08
N ALA A 91 -14.96 7.80 7.76
CA ALA A 91 -16.01 7.05 7.06
C ALA A 91 -15.75 5.53 7.06
N GLY A 92 -14.48 5.13 6.99
CA GLY A 92 -14.05 3.73 7.02
C GLY A 92 -14.05 3.11 8.42
N GLY A 93 -13.90 3.93 9.47
CA GLY A 93 -13.61 3.47 10.83
C GLY A 93 -12.23 2.82 10.93
N SER A 94 -11.23 3.38 10.24
CA SER A 94 -9.84 2.91 10.25
C SER A 94 -8.90 3.98 10.80
N LEU A 95 -7.72 3.60 11.28
CA LEU A 95 -6.71 4.59 11.67
C LEU A 95 -6.16 5.33 10.45
N GLU A 96 -5.91 6.63 10.58
CA GLU A 96 -5.30 7.46 9.52
C GLU A 96 -3.95 6.90 9.07
N ALA A 97 -3.15 6.37 10.00
CA ALA A 97 -1.86 5.72 9.69
C ALA A 97 -1.97 4.49 8.76
N GLU A 98 -3.17 3.90 8.63
CA GLU A 98 -3.41 2.78 7.72
C GLU A 98 -3.84 3.23 6.31
N VAL A 99 -4.22 4.49 6.17
CA VAL A 99 -4.68 5.13 4.93
C VAL A 99 -3.49 5.82 4.25
N MET A 100 -3.31 5.55 2.96
CA MET A 100 -2.31 6.21 2.13
C MET A 100 -3.02 6.94 1.01
N VAL A 101 -2.82 8.25 0.94
CA VAL A 101 -3.42 9.13 -0.07
C VAL A 101 -2.35 9.50 -1.08
N GLY A 102 -2.63 9.27 -2.36
CA GLY A 102 -1.78 9.77 -3.44
C GLY A 102 -1.92 11.28 -3.61
N GLU A 103 -0.98 11.89 -4.32
CA GLU A 103 -1.10 13.31 -4.68
C GLU A 103 -2.41 13.59 -5.41
N ILE A 104 -3.00 14.75 -5.13
CA ILE A 104 -4.23 15.20 -5.77
C ILE A 104 -3.85 15.83 -7.10
N GLY A 105 -4.27 15.19 -8.18
CA GLY A 105 -4.12 15.73 -9.53
C GLY A 105 -5.28 16.67 -9.82
N PHE A 106 -4.98 17.96 -10.01
CA PHE A 106 -5.92 18.95 -10.51
C PHE A 106 -5.75 19.08 -12.03
N SER A 107 -6.84 18.93 -12.78
CA SER A 107 -6.83 19.19 -14.22
C SER A 107 -7.39 20.60 -14.47
N PRO A 108 -6.89 21.36 -15.45
CA PRO A 108 -7.28 22.76 -15.66
C PRO A 108 -8.79 23.02 -15.79
N TYR A 109 -9.57 22.00 -16.17
CA TYR A 109 -11.03 22.08 -16.33
C TYR A 109 -11.78 21.01 -15.53
N ARG A 110 -11.12 20.32 -14.60
CA ARG A 110 -11.71 19.22 -13.85
C ARG A 110 -11.39 19.37 -12.37
N MET A 111 -12.39 19.06 -11.55
CA MET A 111 -12.22 18.86 -10.12
C MET A 111 -11.07 17.86 -9.86
N GLY A 112 -10.37 18.05 -8.74
CA GLY A 112 -9.28 17.22 -8.29
C GLY A 112 -9.68 15.76 -8.14
N ALA A 113 -8.72 14.88 -8.41
CA ALA A 113 -8.85 13.45 -8.17
C ALA A 113 -7.57 12.89 -7.56
N CYS A 114 -7.73 11.92 -6.67
CA CYS A 114 -6.63 11.17 -6.09
C CYS A 114 -6.99 9.68 -5.98
N TRP A 115 -5.97 8.86 -5.80
CA TRP A 115 -6.16 7.47 -5.38
C TRP A 115 -5.87 7.37 -3.88
N VAL A 116 -6.60 6.50 -3.20
CA VAL A 116 -6.42 6.22 -1.78
C VAL A 116 -6.31 4.72 -1.59
N ARG A 117 -5.34 4.30 -0.78
CA ARG A 117 -5.15 2.90 -0.37
C ARG A 117 -5.44 2.76 1.12
N CYS A 118 -6.51 2.05 1.44
CA CYS A 118 -6.97 1.85 2.82
C CYS A 118 -7.25 0.36 3.09
N PRO A 119 -7.46 -0.04 4.36
CA PRO A 119 -7.85 -1.40 4.71
C PRO A 119 -9.13 -1.84 3.98
N LEU A 120 -9.21 -3.13 3.60
CA LEU A 120 -10.33 -3.68 2.83
C LEU A 120 -11.71 -3.40 3.46
N VAL A 121 -11.81 -3.43 4.80
CA VAL A 121 -13.06 -3.17 5.52
C VAL A 121 -13.49 -1.71 5.36
N ALA A 122 -12.55 -0.77 5.50
CA ALA A 122 -12.78 0.65 5.28
C ALA A 122 -13.16 0.93 3.82
N ALA A 123 -12.40 0.36 2.88
CA ALA A 123 -12.64 0.50 1.44
C ALA A 123 -14.05 0.05 1.04
N ARG A 124 -14.50 -1.11 1.53
CA ARG A 124 -15.85 -1.62 1.22
C ARG A 124 -16.96 -0.68 1.70
N LYS A 125 -16.82 -0.07 2.88
CA LYS A 125 -17.80 0.89 3.40
C LYS A 125 -17.90 2.12 2.49
N ILE A 126 -16.77 2.75 2.18
CA ILE A 126 -16.75 3.96 1.33
C ILE A 126 -17.14 3.68 -0.12
N ILE A 127 -16.86 2.47 -0.64
CA ILE A 127 -17.33 2.06 -1.97
C ILE A 127 -18.84 1.85 -1.94
N SER A 128 -19.38 1.24 -0.88
CA SER A 128 -20.83 1.00 -0.75
C SER A 128 -21.65 2.29 -0.60
N SER A 129 -21.09 3.34 0.00
CA SER A 129 -21.74 4.66 0.00
C SER A 129 -21.66 5.36 -1.36
N GLY A 130 -20.69 5.00 -2.20
CA GLY A 130 -20.42 5.59 -3.53
C GLY A 130 -19.95 7.05 -3.51
N ARG A 131 -20.10 7.72 -2.36
CA ARG A 131 -19.72 9.11 -2.13
C ARG A 131 -19.10 9.26 -0.76
N LEU A 132 -18.14 10.17 -0.67
CA LEU A 132 -17.43 10.54 0.55
C LEU A 132 -17.52 12.05 0.72
N GLN A 133 -17.87 12.51 1.91
CA GLN A 133 -17.79 13.93 2.22
C GLN A 133 -16.35 14.28 2.60
N VAL A 134 -15.76 15.22 1.87
CA VAL A 134 -14.43 15.78 2.13
C VAL A 134 -14.62 17.29 2.24
N GLY A 135 -14.32 17.84 3.41
CA GLY A 135 -14.70 19.21 3.75
C GLY A 135 -16.21 19.42 3.60
N TRP A 136 -16.59 20.34 2.71
CA TRP A 136 -17.99 20.67 2.42
C TRP A 136 -18.54 19.95 1.18
N TYR A 137 -17.66 19.29 0.42
CA TYR A 137 -18.01 18.74 -0.88
C TYR A 137 -18.20 17.23 -0.80
N SER A 138 -19.10 16.76 -1.63
CA SER A 138 -19.37 15.34 -1.78
C SER A 138 -18.57 14.82 -2.97
N ALA A 139 -17.53 14.04 -2.69
CA ALA A 139 -16.66 13.42 -3.69
C ALA A 139 -17.19 12.05 -4.09
N ARG A 140 -17.00 11.67 -5.37
CA ARG A 140 -17.34 10.34 -5.89
C ARG A 140 -16.23 9.36 -5.55
N VAL A 141 -16.62 8.16 -5.10
CA VAL A 141 -15.71 7.05 -4.79
C VAL A 141 -15.89 5.95 -5.83
N GLU A 142 -14.80 5.52 -6.45
CA GLU A 142 -14.77 4.42 -7.42
C GLU A 142 -13.74 3.37 -7.01
N GLU A 143 -14.10 2.09 -7.09
CA GLU A 143 -13.15 1.00 -6.82
C GLU A 143 -12.11 0.91 -7.94
N LEU A 144 -10.83 0.86 -7.57
CA LEU A 144 -9.75 0.56 -8.51
C LEU A 144 -9.44 -0.92 -8.50
N LYS A 145 -9.33 -1.49 -9.70
CA LYS A 145 -8.84 -2.88 -9.86
C LYS A 145 -7.43 -2.98 -9.27
N PRO A 146 -7.11 -4.09 -8.57
CA PRO A 146 -5.78 -4.32 -8.05
C PRO A 146 -4.73 -4.17 -9.16
N ARG A 147 -3.74 -3.31 -8.94
CA ARG A 147 -2.61 -3.19 -9.87
C ARG A 147 -1.85 -4.51 -9.92
N PRO A 148 -1.54 -5.03 -11.12
CA PRO A 148 -0.77 -6.26 -11.24
C PRO A 148 0.61 -6.08 -10.61
N MET A 149 1.16 -7.16 -10.08
CA MET A 149 2.53 -7.17 -9.60
C MET A 149 3.46 -6.94 -10.79
N GLN A 150 4.40 -5.99 -10.67
CA GLN A 150 5.36 -5.66 -11.72
C GLN A 150 6.78 -5.66 -11.15
N SER A 151 7.70 -6.25 -11.91
CA SER A 151 9.10 -6.34 -11.55
C SER A 151 9.81 -5.03 -11.86
N PHE A 152 10.41 -4.40 -10.85
CA PHE A 152 11.25 -3.21 -11.06
C PHE A 152 12.54 -3.49 -11.84
N LYS A 153 12.92 -4.76 -12.06
CA LYS A 153 14.09 -5.11 -12.87
C LYS A 153 13.73 -5.10 -14.35
N CYS A 154 12.86 -5.98 -14.78
CA CYS A 154 12.57 -6.17 -16.21
C CYS A 154 11.32 -5.44 -16.70
N LEU A 155 10.55 -4.83 -15.81
CA LEU A 155 9.24 -4.19 -16.05
C LEU A 155 8.09 -5.13 -16.41
N ASP A 156 8.33 -6.45 -16.42
CA ASP A 156 7.31 -7.47 -16.69
C ASP A 156 6.42 -7.74 -15.46
N GLN A 157 5.23 -8.30 -15.71
CA GLN A 157 4.24 -8.58 -14.69
C GLN A 157 4.46 -9.94 -14.00
N GLY A 158 3.79 -10.14 -12.87
CA GLY A 158 3.70 -11.43 -12.16
C GLY A 158 4.81 -11.73 -11.16
N HIS A 159 5.86 -10.92 -11.08
CA HIS A 159 6.98 -11.16 -10.15
C HIS A 159 7.63 -9.87 -9.64
N VAL A 160 8.48 -9.99 -8.62
CA VAL A 160 9.26 -8.88 -8.04
C VAL A 160 10.73 -8.99 -8.48
N LYS A 161 11.49 -7.89 -8.32
CA LYS A 161 12.92 -7.83 -8.67
C LYS A 161 13.75 -8.99 -8.09
N SER A 162 13.55 -9.34 -6.82
CA SER A 162 14.30 -10.42 -6.14
C SER A 162 13.97 -11.82 -6.64
N ALA A 163 12.82 -12.01 -7.28
CA ALA A 163 12.36 -13.29 -7.82
C ALA A 163 12.42 -13.32 -9.36
N SER A 164 13.02 -12.29 -9.99
CA SER A 164 13.08 -12.19 -11.44
C SER A 164 14.19 -13.09 -12.00
N SER A 165 13.80 -14.01 -12.87
CA SER A 165 14.72 -14.79 -13.71
C SER A 165 15.10 -14.07 -15.01
N CYS A 166 14.52 -12.90 -15.28
CA CYS A 166 14.78 -12.17 -16.52
C CYS A 166 16.24 -11.67 -16.56
N PRO A 167 17.00 -11.93 -17.63
CA PRO A 167 18.38 -11.47 -17.74
C PRO A 167 18.46 -9.95 -17.97
N VAL A 168 17.45 -9.34 -18.58
CA VAL A 168 17.43 -7.93 -18.95
C VAL A 168 17.08 -7.05 -17.75
N ASP A 169 17.89 -6.01 -17.50
CA ASP A 169 17.62 -4.98 -16.51
C ASP A 169 17.19 -3.67 -17.20
N ARG A 170 15.96 -3.25 -16.91
CA ARG A 170 15.30 -2.03 -17.37
C ARG A 170 14.98 -1.09 -16.20
N SER A 171 15.54 -1.32 -15.02
CA SER A 171 15.23 -0.55 -13.80
C SER A 171 15.50 0.94 -13.92
N GLY A 172 16.45 1.34 -14.78
CA GLY A 172 16.74 2.75 -15.06
C GLY A 172 15.83 3.39 -16.11
N ARG A 173 14.95 2.63 -16.77
CA ARG A 173 14.11 3.11 -17.88
C ARG A 173 12.74 3.55 -17.37
N CYS A 174 12.20 4.62 -17.94
CA CYS A 174 10.82 5.02 -17.72
C CYS A 174 9.87 3.93 -18.26
N TYR A 175 8.92 3.46 -17.45
CA TYR A 175 7.98 2.43 -17.91
C TYR A 175 6.99 2.94 -18.97
N ASN A 176 6.84 4.27 -19.12
CA ASN A 176 5.91 4.88 -20.07
C ASN A 176 6.55 5.14 -21.44
N TYR A 177 7.88 5.30 -21.51
CA TYR A 177 8.58 5.69 -22.74
C TYR A 177 9.82 4.86 -23.08
N GLY A 178 10.40 4.17 -22.09
CA GLY A 178 11.57 3.31 -22.26
C GLY A 178 12.92 4.02 -22.15
N GLU A 179 12.97 5.34 -22.14
CA GLU A 179 14.22 6.09 -21.94
C GLU A 179 14.56 6.28 -20.46
N PRO A 180 15.85 6.31 -20.09
CA PRO A 180 16.28 6.62 -18.73
C PRO A 180 16.14 8.13 -18.40
N GLY A 181 16.37 8.47 -17.12
CA GLY A 181 16.56 9.86 -16.68
C GLY A 181 15.33 10.60 -16.18
N HIS A 182 14.14 9.98 -16.14
CA HIS A 182 12.94 10.60 -15.57
C HIS A 182 12.00 9.57 -14.92
N ARG A 183 11.15 10.05 -14.01
CA ARG A 183 10.03 9.26 -13.47
C ARG A 183 8.85 9.35 -14.43
N ALA A 184 8.03 8.31 -14.50
CA ALA A 184 6.88 8.31 -15.41
C ALA A 184 5.85 9.42 -15.13
N ALA A 185 5.75 9.90 -13.88
CA ALA A 185 4.92 11.06 -13.53
C ALA A 185 5.39 12.36 -14.20
N GLU A 186 6.68 12.44 -14.54
CA GLU A 186 7.35 13.58 -15.18
C GLU A 186 7.68 13.27 -16.65
N CYS A 187 7.06 12.24 -17.24
CA CYS A 187 7.39 11.79 -18.58
C CYS A 187 6.93 12.83 -19.62
N PRO A 188 7.85 13.41 -20.42
CA PRO A 188 7.51 14.42 -21.40
C PRO A 188 6.91 13.83 -22.69
N ALA A 189 6.91 12.50 -22.83
CA ALA A 189 6.47 11.83 -24.04
C ALA A 189 4.94 11.89 -24.18
N ALA A 190 4.47 12.44 -25.31
CA ALA A 190 3.05 12.50 -25.63
C ALA A 190 2.46 11.12 -25.97
N SER A 191 3.27 10.22 -26.53
CA SER A 191 2.86 8.86 -26.90
C SER A 191 3.60 7.82 -26.04
N PRO A 192 2.88 6.90 -25.37
CA PRO A 192 3.52 5.87 -24.57
C PRO A 192 4.23 4.85 -25.47
N LYS A 193 5.47 4.50 -25.12
CA LYS A 193 6.25 3.45 -25.76
C LYS A 193 6.61 2.41 -24.71
N CYS A 194 6.02 1.22 -24.84
CA CYS A 194 6.26 0.13 -23.90
C CYS A 194 7.66 -0.48 -24.13
N PRO A 195 8.58 -0.41 -23.16
CA PRO A 195 9.92 -0.96 -23.31
C PRO A 195 9.94 -2.49 -23.41
N LEU A 196 8.88 -3.18 -22.98
CA LEU A 196 8.74 -4.63 -23.16
C LEU A 196 8.35 -5.02 -24.59
N CYS A 197 7.66 -4.14 -25.31
CA CYS A 197 7.20 -4.41 -26.67
C CYS A 197 8.20 -3.89 -27.73
N ALA A 198 9.07 -2.96 -27.34
CA ALA A 198 10.02 -2.31 -28.23
C ALA A 198 11.40 -2.99 -28.25
N ASP A 199 11.75 -3.72 -27.19
CA ASP A 199 12.95 -4.57 -27.13
C ASP A 199 12.67 -5.93 -27.79
#